data_AF-A0A2W4L6P7-F1
#
_entry.id   AF-A0A2W4L6P7-F1
#
_cell.length_a   1.000
_cell.length_b   1.000
_cell.length_c   1.000
_cell.angle_alpha   90.00
_cell.angle_beta   90.00
_cell.angle_gamma   90.00
#
_symmetry.space_group_name_H-M   'P 1'
#
loop_
_entity.id
_entity.type
_entity.pdbx_description
1 polymer ?
#
loop_
_entity_poly.entity_id
_entity_poly.type
_entity_poly.pdbx_seq_one_letter_code
_entity_poly.pdbx_strand_id
1 'polypeptide(L)'
;MPGFGGGASRRLPHVWLRALDEARRLPEAQLPTPPPVEVPPPPHRWAERDPAATARLARCKETVNRIAAENVLPPENLIAPDTVRRLAWRPPDEITVESVSAALRGHGARNWQINLIAKELTAALSDE
;
A
#
# COMPACT_ATOMS: atom_id res chain seq x y z
N MET A 1 0.14 -5.71 -36.36
CA MET A 1 -0.03 -5.11 -35.01
C MET A 1 1.30 -5.18 -34.27
N PRO A 2 1.94 -4.04 -33.95
CA PRO A 2 3.12 -4.02 -33.10
C PRO A 2 2.74 -4.60 -31.72
N GLY A 3 3.51 -5.55 -31.18
CA GLY A 3 3.28 -6.16 -29.86
C GLY A 3 2.99 -7.67 -29.84
N PHE A 4 2.69 -8.30 -30.98
CA PHE A 4 2.39 -9.75 -31.08
C PHE A 4 3.41 -10.50 -31.97
N GLY A 5 4.70 -10.23 -31.80
CA GLY A 5 5.76 -10.65 -32.73
C GLY A 5 6.34 -12.07 -32.54
N GLY A 6 6.05 -12.75 -31.43
CA GLY A 6 6.58 -14.10 -31.18
C GLY A 6 5.73 -15.22 -31.80
N GLY A 7 6.33 -16.39 -32.09
CA GLY A 7 5.61 -17.55 -32.65
C GLY A 7 4.40 -18.01 -31.81
N ALA A 8 4.46 -17.85 -30.49
CA ALA A 8 3.34 -18.07 -29.58
C ALA A 8 2.24 -16.98 -29.69
N SER A 9 2.62 -15.74 -29.99
CA SER A 9 1.72 -14.58 -30.10
C SER A 9 0.79 -14.63 -31.32
N ARG A 10 1.11 -15.43 -32.35
CA ARG A 10 0.23 -15.62 -33.53
C ARG A 10 -0.95 -16.55 -33.27
N ARG A 11 -0.87 -17.40 -32.23
CA ARG A 11 -1.91 -18.41 -31.93
C ARG A 11 -2.94 -17.92 -30.91
N LEU A 12 -2.62 -16.92 -30.11
CA LEU A 12 -3.51 -16.41 -29.08
C LEU A 12 -4.56 -15.35 -29.51
N PRO A 13 -4.52 -14.70 -30.69
CA PRO A 13 -5.48 -13.64 -31.01
C PRO A 13 -6.94 -14.08 -30.93
N HIS A 14 -7.26 -15.28 -31.42
CA HIS A 14 -8.62 -15.80 -31.37
C HIS A 14 -9.09 -16.09 -29.94
N VAL A 15 -8.18 -16.54 -29.05
CA VAL A 15 -8.47 -16.78 -27.64
C VAL A 15 -8.81 -15.46 -26.94
N TRP A 16 -7.99 -14.44 -27.14
CA TRP A 16 -8.22 -13.11 -26.56
C TRP A 16 -9.49 -12.45 -27.10
N LEU A 17 -9.72 -12.49 -28.42
CA LEU A 17 -10.92 -11.91 -29.02
C LEU A 17 -12.19 -12.61 -28.54
N ARG A 18 -12.17 -13.95 -28.45
CA ARG A 18 -13.30 -14.72 -27.92
C ARG A 18 -13.58 -14.37 -26.46
N ALA A 19 -12.55 -14.29 -25.61
CA ALA A 19 -12.72 -13.94 -24.20
C ALA A 19 -13.29 -12.51 -24.03
N LEU A 20 -12.88 -11.57 -24.87
CA LEU A 20 -13.42 -10.20 -24.87
C LEU A 20 -14.88 -10.15 -25.33
N ASP A 21 -15.25 -10.93 -26.35
CA ASP A 21 -16.64 -11.04 -26.82
C ASP A 21 -17.54 -11.70 -25.78
N GLU A 22 -17.06 -12.75 -25.11
CA GLU A 22 -17.76 -13.39 -23.98
C GLU A 22 -17.95 -12.39 -22.83
N ALA A 23 -16.89 -11.67 -22.43
CA ALA A 23 -16.97 -10.67 -21.37
C ALA A 23 -17.96 -9.54 -21.69
N ARG A 24 -18.01 -9.05 -22.94
CA ARG A 24 -18.95 -8.00 -23.38
C ARG A 24 -20.42 -8.42 -23.31
N ARG A 25 -20.71 -9.72 -23.35
CA ARG A 25 -22.07 -10.26 -23.31
C ARG A 25 -22.52 -10.66 -21.90
N LEU A 26 -21.64 -10.56 -20.88
CA LEU A 26 -22.02 -10.86 -19.51
C LEU A 26 -23.06 -9.86 -19.01
N PRO A 27 -24.18 -10.34 -18.44
CA PRO A 27 -25.11 -9.47 -17.74
C PRO A 27 -24.46 -8.92 -16.47
N GLU A 28 -24.90 -7.74 -16.03
CA GLU A 28 -24.31 -7.03 -14.88
C GLU A 28 -24.24 -7.88 -13.60
N ALA A 29 -25.23 -8.74 -13.36
CA ALA A 29 -25.27 -9.66 -12.23
C ALA A 29 -24.17 -10.75 -12.23
N GLN A 30 -23.49 -10.97 -13.36
CA GLN A 30 -22.38 -11.92 -13.50
C GLN A 30 -21.02 -11.22 -13.57
N LEU A 31 -20.99 -9.89 -13.56
CA LEU A 31 -19.73 -9.17 -13.50
C LEU A 31 -19.09 -9.37 -12.12
N PRO A 32 -17.76 -9.62 -12.06
CA PRO A 32 -17.07 -9.68 -10.79
C PRO A 32 -17.15 -8.32 -10.10
N THR A 33 -17.42 -8.31 -8.80
CA THR A 33 -17.24 -7.10 -8.01
C THR A 33 -15.75 -6.75 -7.99
N PRO A 34 -15.35 -5.50 -8.28
CA PRO A 34 -13.97 -5.08 -8.12
C PRO A 34 -13.53 -5.46 -6.69
N PRO A 35 -12.37 -6.11 -6.52
CA PRO A 35 -11.89 -6.39 -5.18
C PRO A 35 -11.79 -5.05 -4.44
N PRO A 36 -12.12 -5.00 -3.13
CA PRO A 36 -11.90 -3.79 -2.36
C PRO A 36 -10.42 -3.44 -2.46
N VAL A 37 -10.12 -2.38 -3.21
CA VAL A 37 -8.76 -1.89 -3.35
C VAL A 37 -8.44 -1.20 -2.04
N GLU A 38 -7.78 -1.92 -1.14
CA GLU A 38 -7.39 -1.45 0.19
C GLU A 38 -6.18 -0.51 0.11
N VAL A 39 -6.15 0.34 -0.91
CA VAL A 39 -5.11 1.33 -1.13
C VAL A 39 -5.62 2.63 -0.52
N PRO A 40 -4.83 3.30 0.33
CA PRO A 40 -5.16 4.63 0.80
C PRO A 40 -5.52 5.53 -0.39
N PRO A 41 -6.45 6.48 -0.24
CA PRO A 41 -6.77 7.39 -1.33
C PRO A 41 -5.51 8.16 -1.74
N PRO A 42 -5.49 8.82 -2.91
CA PRO A 42 -4.40 9.71 -3.25
C PRO A 42 -4.17 10.74 -2.12
N PRO A 43 -2.91 11.01 -1.69
CA PRO A 43 -2.63 11.89 -0.55
C PRO A 43 -3.30 13.26 -0.59
N HIS A 44 -3.51 13.82 -1.78
CA HIS A 44 -4.18 15.11 -1.94
C HIS A 44 -5.65 15.13 -1.49
N ARG A 45 -6.28 13.96 -1.31
CA ARG A 45 -7.68 13.84 -0.82
C ARG A 45 -7.78 13.49 0.65
N TRP A 46 -6.66 13.32 1.36
CA TRP A 46 -6.70 12.87 2.76
C TRP A 46 -7.24 13.98 3.66
N ALA A 47 -6.77 15.21 3.50
CA ALA A 47 -7.19 16.33 4.34
C ALA A 47 -8.71 16.58 4.29
N GLU A 48 -9.32 16.35 3.13
CA GLU A 48 -10.77 16.48 2.94
C GLU A 48 -11.57 15.31 3.53
N ARG A 49 -10.98 14.10 3.59
CA ARG A 49 -11.67 12.87 3.97
C ARG A 49 -11.44 12.44 5.41
N ASP A 50 -10.22 12.60 5.89
CA ASP A 50 -9.78 12.30 7.25
C ASP A 50 -8.56 13.19 7.61
N PRO A 51 -8.79 14.37 8.21
CA PRO A 51 -7.72 15.24 8.71
C PRO A 51 -6.82 14.56 9.73
N ALA A 52 -7.37 13.67 10.57
CA ALA A 52 -6.59 12.94 11.57
C ALA A 52 -5.63 11.95 10.89
N ALA A 53 -6.04 11.27 9.81
CA ALA A 53 -5.13 10.45 9.00
C ALA A 53 -3.98 11.27 8.40
N THR A 54 -4.27 12.52 8.01
CA THR A 54 -3.25 13.43 7.48
C THR A 54 -2.22 13.78 8.54
N ALA A 55 -2.67 14.13 9.75
CA ALA A 55 -1.80 14.39 10.90
C ALA A 55 -0.96 13.15 11.29
N ARG A 56 -1.59 11.97 11.38
CA ARG A 56 -0.90 10.69 11.63
C ARG A 56 0.20 10.44 10.61
N LEU A 57 -0.09 10.63 9.31
CA LEU A 57 0.89 10.43 8.25
C LEU A 57 2.06 11.41 8.35
N ALA A 58 1.80 12.67 8.71
CA ALA A 58 2.85 13.67 8.90
C ALA A 58 3.82 13.25 10.02
N ARG A 59 3.28 12.89 11.20
CA ARG A 59 4.07 12.38 12.33
C ARG A 59 4.89 11.14 11.97
N CYS A 60 4.25 10.15 11.33
CA CYS A 60 4.95 8.94 10.91
C CYS A 60 6.10 9.22 9.93
N LYS A 61 5.91 10.15 8.97
CA LYS A 61 6.96 10.54 8.03
C LYS A 61 8.13 11.23 8.73
N GLU A 62 7.85 12.12 9.67
CA GLU A 62 8.87 12.79 10.46
C GLU A 62 9.70 11.77 11.26
N THR A 63 9.05 10.83 11.92
CA THR A 63 9.72 9.72 12.64
C THR A 63 10.61 8.90 11.72
N VAL A 64 10.12 8.50 10.55
CA VAL A 64 10.93 7.73 9.58
C VAL A 64 12.13 8.52 9.09
N ASN A 65 11.96 9.80 8.76
CA ASN A 65 13.05 10.66 8.30
C ASN A 65 14.12 10.84 9.39
N ARG A 66 13.71 11.02 10.64
CA ARG A 66 14.63 11.12 11.78
C ARG A 66 15.44 9.85 11.96
N ILE A 67 14.79 8.69 12.03
CA ILE A 67 15.48 7.40 12.21
C ILE A 67 16.41 7.09 11.03
N ALA A 68 15.98 7.41 9.80
CA ALA A 68 16.82 7.25 8.62
C ALA A 68 18.08 8.13 8.69
N ALA A 69 17.95 9.38 9.16
CA ALA A 69 19.07 10.28 9.37
C ALA A 69 20.04 9.76 10.45
N GLU A 70 19.51 9.29 11.58
CA GLU A 70 20.31 8.70 12.68
C GLU A 70 21.13 7.48 12.23
N ASN A 71 20.62 6.71 11.26
CA ASN A 71 21.26 5.51 10.74
C ASN A 71 21.98 5.73 9.40
N VAL A 72 22.08 7.00 8.95
CA VAL A 72 22.82 7.41 7.74
C VAL A 72 22.37 6.63 6.49
N LEU A 73 21.05 6.55 6.27
CA LEU A 73 20.50 5.95 5.06
C LEU A 73 19.32 6.74 4.50
N PRO A 74 19.01 6.59 3.20
CA PRO A 74 17.77 7.13 2.63
C PRO A 74 16.53 6.52 3.30
N PRO A 75 15.48 7.31 3.60
CA PRO A 75 14.26 6.81 4.25
C PRO A 75 13.53 5.74 3.43
N GLU A 76 13.62 5.78 2.10
CA GLU A 76 13.10 4.75 1.20
C GLU A 76 13.84 3.40 1.32
N ASN A 77 15.10 3.42 1.75
CA ASN A 77 15.85 2.19 2.06
C ASN A 77 15.49 1.66 3.46
N LEU A 78 15.09 2.55 4.38
CA LEU A 78 14.60 2.18 5.71
C LEU A 78 13.25 1.48 5.63
N ILE A 79 12.28 2.08 4.94
CA ILE A 79 10.92 1.53 4.80
C ILE A 79 10.26 2.03 3.52
N ALA A 80 9.43 1.19 2.88
CA ALA A 80 8.70 1.61 1.69
C ALA A 80 7.70 2.73 2.05
N PRO A 81 7.64 3.85 1.29
CA PRO A 81 6.70 4.94 1.57
C PRO A 81 5.22 4.49 1.54
N ASP A 82 4.90 3.44 0.80
CA ASP A 82 3.56 2.85 0.75
C ASP A 82 3.15 2.18 2.05
N THR A 83 4.08 1.49 2.72
CA THR A 83 3.86 0.86 4.02
C THR A 83 3.48 1.89 5.08
N VAL A 84 4.19 3.02 5.13
CA VAL A 84 3.88 4.12 6.06
C VAL A 84 2.51 4.74 5.76
N ARG A 85 2.18 4.91 4.46
CA ARG A 85 0.86 5.41 4.05
C ARG A 85 -0.28 4.46 4.45
N ARG A 86 -0.12 3.15 4.28
CA ARG A 86 -1.14 2.18 4.69
C ARG A 86 -1.33 2.17 6.20
N LEU A 87 -0.24 2.15 6.96
CA LEU A 87 -0.28 2.17 8.41
C LEU A 87 -0.98 3.42 8.97
N ALA A 88 -0.67 4.60 8.43
CA ALA A 88 -1.32 5.85 8.89
C ALA A 88 -2.81 5.94 8.50
N TRP A 89 -3.18 5.35 7.36
CA TRP A 89 -4.55 5.35 6.85
C TRP A 89 -5.46 4.37 7.59
N ARG A 90 -4.95 3.17 7.89
CA ARG A 90 -5.64 2.13 8.68
C ARG A 90 -4.69 1.63 9.76
N PRO A 91 -4.53 2.38 10.87
CA PRO A 91 -3.77 1.88 12.01
C PRO A 91 -4.48 0.65 12.61
N PRO A 92 -3.75 -0.23 13.32
CA PRO A 92 -4.37 -1.28 14.10
C PRO A 92 -5.35 -0.70 15.13
N ASP A 93 -6.41 -1.46 15.47
CA ASP A 93 -7.43 -1.02 16.43
C ASP A 93 -6.83 -0.71 17.81
N GLU A 94 -5.85 -1.51 18.23
CA GLU A 94 -5.04 -1.26 19.42
C GLU A 94 -3.64 -0.84 18.99
N ILE A 95 -3.18 0.34 19.39
CA ILE A 95 -1.86 0.86 18.99
C ILE A 95 -0.81 0.42 20.00
N THR A 96 -0.20 -0.75 19.74
CA THR A 96 0.90 -1.32 20.51
C THR A 96 2.09 -1.61 19.60
N VAL A 97 3.28 -1.78 20.17
CA VAL A 97 4.47 -2.11 19.38
C VAL A 97 4.26 -3.43 18.64
N GLU A 98 3.56 -4.38 19.26
CA GLU A 98 3.23 -5.69 18.72
C GLU A 98 2.27 -5.58 17.53
N SER A 99 1.17 -4.83 17.67
CA SER A 99 0.18 -4.67 16.60
C SER A 99 0.74 -3.88 15.42
N VAL A 100 1.52 -2.84 15.68
CA VAL A 100 2.21 -2.04 14.66
C VAL A 100 3.26 -2.88 13.94
N SER A 101 4.04 -3.68 14.68
CA SER A 101 5.00 -4.63 14.09
C SER A 101 4.31 -5.66 13.19
N ALA A 102 3.15 -6.17 13.60
CA ALA A 102 2.36 -7.10 12.81
C ALA A 102 1.85 -6.45 11.52
N ALA A 103 1.33 -5.22 11.59
CA ALA A 103 0.90 -4.46 10.43
C ALA A 103 2.05 -4.19 9.45
N LEU A 104 3.21 -3.71 9.95
CA LEU A 104 4.41 -3.50 9.13
C LEU A 104 4.85 -4.79 8.42
N ARG A 105 4.84 -5.92 9.14
CA ARG A 105 5.17 -7.23 8.57
C ARG A 105 4.16 -7.65 7.49
N GLY A 106 2.86 -7.43 7.74
CA GLY A 106 1.80 -7.66 6.76
C GLY A 106 1.96 -6.84 5.47
N HIS A 107 2.62 -5.69 5.56
CA HIS A 107 2.98 -4.84 4.43
C HIS A 107 4.38 -5.13 3.84
N GLY A 108 5.03 -6.22 4.25
CA GLY A 108 6.30 -6.68 3.69
C GLY A 108 7.55 -6.04 4.30
N ALA A 109 7.44 -5.34 5.43
CA ALA A 109 8.61 -4.84 6.15
C ALA A 109 9.46 -6.00 6.69
N ARG A 110 10.78 -5.90 6.54
CA ARG A 110 11.73 -6.90 7.05
C ARG A 110 11.91 -6.75 8.57
N ASN A 111 12.29 -7.82 9.25
CA ASN A 111 12.46 -7.82 10.71
C ASN A 111 13.43 -6.73 11.20
N TRP A 112 14.54 -6.48 10.50
CA TRP A 112 15.48 -5.43 10.90
C TRP A 112 14.87 -4.02 10.79
N GLN A 113 14.02 -3.78 9.78
CA GLN A 113 13.31 -2.52 9.61
C GLN A 113 12.31 -2.33 10.75
N ILE A 114 11.50 -3.37 11.01
CA ILE A 114 10.50 -3.39 12.10
C ILE A 114 11.16 -3.11 13.45
N ASN A 115 12.24 -3.82 13.77
CA ASN A 115 12.95 -3.64 15.04
C ASN A 115 13.47 -2.21 15.23
N LEU A 116 13.81 -1.52 14.13
CA LEU A 116 14.34 -0.17 14.17
C LEU A 116 13.24 0.90 14.29
N ILE A 117 12.06 0.68 13.70
CA ILE A 117 11.03 1.73 13.56
C ILE A 117 9.76 1.50 14.37
N ALA A 118 9.43 0.27 14.77
CA ALA A 118 8.10 -0.06 15.28
C ALA A 118 7.74 0.70 16.57
N LYS A 119 8.68 0.82 17.51
CA LYS A 119 8.46 1.54 18.78
C LYS A 119 8.11 3.00 18.54
N GLU A 120 8.93 3.69 17.75
CA GLU A 120 8.79 5.12 17.47
C GLU A 120 7.55 5.41 16.59
N LEU A 121 7.23 4.51 15.65
CA LEU A 121 5.99 4.61 14.88
C LEU A 121 4.75 4.38 15.74
N THR A 122 4.83 3.51 16.75
CA THR A 122 3.74 3.31 17.70
C THR A 122 3.43 4.62 18.45
N ALA A 123 4.46 5.30 18.96
CA ALA A 123 4.30 6.60 19.60
C ALA A 123 3.69 7.64 18.65
N ALA A 124 4.21 7.75 17.43
CA ALA A 124 3.72 8.70 16.42
C ALA A 124 2.25 8.49 16.00
N LEU A 125 1.74 7.26 16.13
CA LEU A 125 0.34 6.91 15.85
C LEU A 125 -0.60 7.23 17.02
N SER A 126 -0.09 7.14 18.26
CA SER A 126 -0.86 7.40 19.49
C SER A 126 -0.95 8.87 19.88
N ASP A 127 -0.03 9.71 19.41
CA ASP A 127 -0.10 11.16 19.63
C ASP A 127 -1.30 11.76 18.87
N GLU A 128 -2.08 12.64 19.50
CA GLU A 128 -3.18 13.40 18.87
C GLU A 128 -2.69 14.69 18.19
#